data_AF-A0A2G1NWI7-F1
#
_entry.id   AF-A0A2G1NWI7-F1
#
_cell.length_a   1.000
_cell.length_b   1.000
_cell.length_c   1.000
_cell.angle_alpha   90.00
_cell.angle_beta   90.00
_cell.angle_gamma   90.00
#
_symmetry.space_group_name_H-M   'P 1'
#
loop_
_entity.id
_entity.type
_entity.pdbx_description
1 polymer ?
#
loop_
_entity_poly.entity_id
_entity_poly.type
_entity_poly.pdbx_seq_one_letter_code
_entity_poly.pdbx_strand_id
1 'polypeptide(L)'
;MTFMHTLVDIAPTIAEILGITLPFRDGTPIPTVVMKLSRCKRLILLIIDGLGYSTYEKYEHDLKPTGGLTLRCRPTVMHTFPLHGKCAFYGVEMHTTPAIATILTGMHPESHKIFTMTDTEQSEKLSIIELASTQGITSAIIMDEKGARCFKENVIKIGVADNDYNDNDAVRAVIEVSKRANFITAHLRVLDRFYHQSKKPDKAIKILSHHIKDITAQIED
;
A
#
# COMPACT_ATOMS: atom_id res chain seq x y z
N MET A 1 21.49 -9.34 -14.48
CA MET A 1 20.65 -9.98 -13.46
C MET A 1 19.50 -9.03 -13.16
N THR A 2 18.28 -9.36 -13.58
CA THR A 2 17.08 -8.62 -13.17
C THR A 2 16.78 -9.02 -11.72
N PHE A 3 17.01 -8.12 -10.77
CA PHE A 3 16.55 -8.33 -9.40
C PHE A 3 15.03 -8.50 -9.44
N MET A 4 14.56 -9.62 -8.90
CA MET A 4 13.13 -9.95 -8.85
C MET A 4 12.58 -9.44 -7.53
N HIS A 5 11.60 -8.54 -7.60
CA HIS A 5 10.98 -7.92 -6.44
C HIS A 5 9.64 -8.58 -6.10
N THR A 6 9.22 -8.46 -4.85
CA THR A 6 7.94 -8.96 -4.32
C THR A 6 7.33 -7.93 -3.36
N LEU A 7 6.13 -8.18 -2.84
CA LEU A 7 5.49 -7.24 -1.92
C LEU A 7 6.27 -7.06 -0.61
N VAL A 8 7.01 -8.08 -0.16
CA VAL A 8 7.81 -8.01 1.07
C VAL A 8 8.95 -7.01 0.99
N ASP A 9 9.38 -6.62 -0.22
CA ASP A 9 10.48 -5.67 -0.42
C ASP A 9 10.06 -4.20 -0.19
N ILE A 10 8.75 -3.92 -0.09
CA ILE A 10 8.23 -2.54 -0.01
C ILE A 10 8.54 -1.89 1.35
N ALA A 11 8.16 -2.49 2.48
CA ALA A 11 8.45 -1.91 3.80
C ALA A 11 9.96 -1.73 4.07
N PRO A 12 10.86 -2.69 3.74
CA PRO A 12 12.30 -2.49 3.84
C PRO A 12 12.82 -1.32 3.01
N THR A 13 12.27 -1.14 1.79
CA THR A 13 12.60 -0.01 0.92
C THR A 13 12.20 1.32 1.55
N ILE A 14 10.98 1.38 2.10
CA ILE A 14 10.46 2.57 2.81
C ILE A 14 11.31 2.87 4.04
N ALA A 15 11.69 1.85 4.82
CA ALA A 15 12.53 2.02 6.00
C ALA A 15 13.87 2.68 5.66
N GLU A 16 14.50 2.25 4.55
CA GLU A 16 15.77 2.82 4.09
C GLU A 16 15.62 4.25 3.57
N ILE A 17 14.51 4.57 2.87
CA ILE A 17 14.20 5.93 2.43
C ILE A 17 14.02 6.88 3.62
N LEU A 18 13.31 6.43 4.65
CA LEU A 18 13.03 7.24 5.85
C LEU A 18 14.17 7.27 6.85
N GLY A 19 15.21 6.44 6.70
CA GLY A 19 16.31 6.33 7.64
C GLY A 19 15.90 5.73 8.99
N ILE A 20 14.90 4.85 9.02
CA ILE A 20 14.38 4.22 10.24
C ILE A 20 14.74 2.73 10.31
N THR A 21 14.71 2.16 11.51
CA THR A 21 14.96 0.74 11.73
C THR A 21 13.69 -0.07 11.52
N LEU A 22 13.78 -1.12 10.69
CA LEU A 22 12.75 -2.17 10.53
C LEU A 22 13.34 -3.51 11.03
N PRO A 23 13.08 -3.88 12.30
CA PRO A 23 13.80 -4.99 12.96
C PRO A 23 13.40 -6.37 12.43
N PHE A 24 12.13 -6.53 12.01
CA PHE A 24 11.60 -7.78 11.48
C PHE A 24 11.15 -7.56 10.05
N ARG A 25 11.76 -8.30 9.11
CA ARG A 25 11.44 -8.28 7.68
C ARG A 25 11.92 -9.56 7.02
N ASP A 26 11.19 -9.99 6.00
CA ASP A 26 11.58 -11.09 5.10
C ASP A 26 12.12 -10.55 3.77
N GLY A 27 11.68 -9.36 3.35
CA GLY A 27 12.14 -8.70 2.13
C GLY A 27 13.42 -7.89 2.28
N THR A 28 13.91 -7.38 1.15
CA THR A 28 15.12 -6.56 1.05
C THR A 28 14.81 -5.21 0.38
N PRO A 29 15.48 -4.12 0.78
CA PRO A 29 15.28 -2.83 0.14
C PRO A 29 15.61 -2.86 -1.36
N ILE A 30 14.83 -2.14 -2.17
CA ILE A 30 15.01 -2.02 -3.61
C ILE A 30 15.94 -0.84 -3.91
N PRO A 31 17.22 -1.04 -4.27
CA PRO A 31 18.21 0.04 -4.30
C PRO A 31 17.86 1.15 -5.29
N THR A 32 17.24 0.82 -6.43
CA THR A 32 16.84 1.80 -7.45
C THR A 32 15.76 2.75 -6.95
N VAL A 33 14.84 2.27 -6.10
CA VAL A 33 13.79 3.09 -5.48
C VAL A 33 14.40 3.96 -4.39
N VAL A 34 15.25 3.37 -3.53
CA VAL A 34 15.96 4.10 -2.47
C VAL A 34 16.76 5.26 -3.05
N MET A 35 17.59 5.01 -4.06
CA MET A 35 18.39 6.06 -4.70
C MET A 35 17.52 7.20 -5.24
N LYS A 36 16.39 6.87 -5.86
CA LYS A 36 15.50 7.86 -6.48
C LYS A 36 14.74 8.71 -5.46
N LEU A 37 14.36 8.12 -4.32
CA LEU A 37 13.48 8.76 -3.32
C LEU A 37 14.22 9.25 -2.07
N SER A 38 15.51 8.95 -1.90
CA SER A 38 16.34 9.32 -0.73
C SER A 38 16.41 10.83 -0.41
N ARG A 39 15.98 11.70 -1.32
CA ARG A 39 15.98 13.16 -1.15
C ARG A 39 14.58 13.75 -0.96
N CYS A 40 13.54 12.92 -0.94
CA CYS A 40 12.17 13.38 -0.77
C CYS A 40 11.92 13.76 0.70
N LYS A 41 11.40 14.97 0.95
CA LYS A 41 10.99 15.41 2.30
C LYS A 41 9.75 14.67 2.81
N ARG A 42 8.97 14.12 1.88
CA ARG A 42 7.70 13.46 2.12
C ARG A 42 7.61 12.22 1.24
N LEU A 43 7.10 11.15 1.82
CA LEU A 43 6.87 9.88 1.14
C LEU A 43 5.39 9.53 1.21
N ILE A 44 4.82 9.14 0.06
CA ILE A 44 3.43 8.70 -0.04
C ILE A 44 3.41 7.32 -0.69
N LEU A 45 2.85 6.34 0.02
CA LEU A 45 2.54 5.01 -0.48
C LEU A 45 1.05 4.94 -0.83
N LEU A 46 0.74 4.86 -2.12
CA LEU A 46 -0.61 4.60 -2.60
C LEU A 46 -0.76 3.10 -2.89
N ILE A 47 -1.66 2.43 -2.18
CA ILE A 47 -2.07 1.04 -2.41
C ILE A 47 -3.37 1.08 -3.21
N ILE A 48 -3.32 0.64 -4.46
CA ILE A 48 -4.46 0.68 -5.38
C ILE A 48 -5.08 -0.71 -5.45
N ASP A 49 -6.26 -0.88 -4.86
CA ASP A 49 -6.94 -2.17 -4.77
C ASP A 49 -7.42 -2.65 -6.15
N GLY A 50 -7.21 -3.93 -6.44
CA GLY A 50 -7.56 -4.53 -7.73
C GLY A 50 -6.63 -4.15 -8.91
N LEU A 51 -5.58 -3.34 -8.73
CA LEU A 51 -4.68 -2.99 -9.83
C LEU A 51 -3.63 -4.08 -10.09
N GLY A 52 -3.98 -5.05 -10.95
CA GLY A 52 -3.05 -6.05 -11.46
C GLY A 52 -2.08 -5.52 -12.54
N TYR A 53 -0.95 -6.22 -12.74
CA TYR A 53 0.09 -5.82 -13.69
C TYR A 53 -0.40 -5.70 -15.14
N SER A 54 -1.25 -6.63 -15.61
CA SER A 54 -1.82 -6.57 -16.97
C SER A 54 -2.74 -5.36 -17.19
N THR A 55 -3.52 -5.00 -16.16
CA THR A 55 -4.34 -3.79 -16.16
C THR A 55 -3.44 -2.55 -16.17
N TYR A 56 -2.39 -2.52 -15.35
CA TYR A 56 -1.42 -1.42 -15.36
C TYR A 56 -0.76 -1.26 -16.74
N GLU A 57 -0.27 -2.34 -17.35
CA GLU A 57 0.38 -2.31 -18.66
C GLU A 57 -0.56 -1.78 -19.75
N LYS A 58 -1.84 -2.17 -19.71
CA LYS A 58 -2.86 -1.65 -20.64
C LYS A 58 -3.09 -0.13 -20.51
N TYR A 59 -2.99 0.41 -19.30
CA TYR A 59 -3.30 1.81 -18.98
C TYR A 59 -2.08 2.60 -18.50
N GLU A 60 -0.86 2.15 -18.83
CA GLU A 60 0.38 2.75 -18.31
C GLU A 60 0.45 4.24 -18.64
N HIS A 61 0.05 4.60 -19.86
CA HIS A 61 -0.02 5.99 -20.32
C HIS A 61 -0.85 6.90 -19.41
N ASP A 62 -1.94 6.38 -18.83
CA ASP A 62 -2.86 7.16 -18.01
C ASP A 62 -2.42 7.20 -16.54
N LEU A 63 -1.73 6.16 -16.07
CA LEU A 63 -1.41 5.98 -14.65
C LEU A 63 0.01 6.38 -14.28
N LYS A 64 0.96 6.35 -15.20
CA LYS A 64 2.38 6.58 -14.91
C LYS A 64 2.68 8.07 -14.76
N PRO A 65 3.18 8.53 -13.60
CA PRO A 65 3.62 9.91 -13.45
C PRO A 65 4.86 10.21 -14.31
N THR A 66 4.99 11.47 -14.73
CA THR A 66 6.16 11.95 -15.48
C THR A 66 7.44 11.70 -14.67
N GLY A 67 8.43 11.06 -15.29
CA GLY A 67 9.68 10.72 -14.61
C GLY A 67 9.55 9.61 -13.54
N GLY A 68 8.44 8.87 -13.48
CA GLY A 68 8.27 7.72 -12.58
C GLY A 68 9.17 6.52 -12.90
N LEU A 69 9.28 5.58 -11.96
CA LEU A 69 9.90 4.25 -12.17
C LEU A 69 8.80 3.19 -12.08
N THR A 70 8.79 2.25 -13.02
CA THR A 70 7.89 1.10 -13.00
C THR A 70 8.68 -0.15 -12.65
N LEU A 71 8.26 -0.86 -11.60
CA LEU A 71 8.84 -2.13 -11.19
C LEU A 71 7.77 -3.20 -11.22
N ARG A 72 8.09 -4.34 -11.83
CA ARG A 72 7.22 -5.51 -11.83
C ARG A 72 7.57 -6.40 -10.64
N CYS A 73 6.60 -6.60 -9.76
CA CYS A 73 6.71 -7.58 -8.68
C CYS A 73 6.24 -8.97 -9.15
N ARG A 74 6.85 -10.03 -8.64
CA ARG A 74 6.29 -11.37 -8.72
C ARG A 74 5.16 -11.54 -7.70
N PRO A 75 4.19 -12.42 -7.99
CA PRO A 75 3.25 -12.94 -7.00
C PRO A 75 3.97 -13.33 -5.72
N THR A 76 3.45 -12.88 -4.57
CA THR A 76 3.94 -13.37 -3.28
C THR A 76 3.14 -14.61 -2.97
N VAL A 77 3.81 -15.75 -2.78
CA VAL A 77 3.12 -17.02 -2.58
C VAL A 77 2.73 -17.13 -1.11
N MET A 78 1.45 -17.42 -0.85
CA MET A 78 0.96 -17.82 0.47
C MET A 78 0.83 -19.33 0.53
N HIS A 79 1.51 -19.95 1.49
CA HIS A 79 1.23 -21.30 1.93
C HIS A 79 0.04 -21.24 2.88
N THR A 80 -1.18 -21.32 2.37
CA THR A 80 -2.32 -21.46 3.27
C THR A 80 -2.26 -22.80 4.00
N PHE A 81 -2.38 -22.75 5.33
CA PHE A 81 -2.89 -23.86 6.11
C PHE A 81 -4.25 -24.32 5.55
N PRO A 82 -4.61 -25.60 5.70
CA PRO A 82 -5.71 -26.20 4.95
C PRO A 82 -7.06 -25.60 5.38
N LEU A 83 -7.58 -24.63 4.62
CA LEU A 83 -9.02 -24.47 4.51
C LEU A 83 -9.52 -25.65 3.68
N HIS A 84 -10.09 -26.66 4.35
CA HIS A 84 -10.70 -27.87 3.77
C HIS A 84 -9.75 -28.98 3.29
N GLY A 85 -8.57 -29.13 3.89
CA GLY A 85 -7.71 -30.31 3.64
C GLY A 85 -7.02 -30.35 2.27
N LYS A 86 -7.00 -29.24 1.52
CA LYS A 86 -6.22 -29.09 0.28
C LYS A 86 -5.22 -27.95 0.43
N CYS A 87 -3.94 -28.26 0.28
CA CYS A 87 -2.91 -27.24 0.08
C CYS A 87 -3.12 -26.62 -1.30
N ALA A 88 -3.60 -25.39 -1.36
CA ALA A 88 -3.61 -24.60 -2.58
C ALA A 88 -2.66 -23.42 -2.39
N PHE A 89 -1.83 -23.17 -3.40
CA PHE A 89 -0.98 -21.99 -3.44
C PHE A 89 -1.86 -20.84 -3.91
N TYR A 90 -2.09 -19.87 -3.04
CA TYR A 90 -2.77 -18.63 -3.40
C TYR A 90 -1.76 -17.50 -3.44
N GLY A 91 -1.89 -16.62 -4.44
CA GLY A 91 -1.18 -15.36 -4.44
C GLY A 91 -1.68 -14.50 -3.29
N VAL A 92 -0.79 -13.98 -2.45
CA VAL A 92 -1.15 -13.06 -1.37
C VAL A 92 -1.93 -11.87 -1.91
N GLU A 93 -1.53 -11.38 -3.08
CA GLU A 93 -2.18 -10.29 -3.80
C GLU A 93 -3.65 -10.53 -4.16
N MET A 94 -4.15 -11.76 -4.05
CA MET A 94 -5.56 -12.10 -4.29
C MET A 94 -6.45 -11.80 -3.07
N HIS A 95 -5.85 -11.37 -1.96
CA HIS A 95 -6.53 -11.09 -0.70
C HIS A 95 -6.06 -9.76 -0.12
N THR A 96 -6.96 -8.77 -0.05
CA THR A 96 -6.63 -7.39 0.33
C THR A 96 -5.90 -7.29 1.68
N THR A 97 -6.45 -7.90 2.75
CA THR A 97 -5.87 -7.81 4.10
C THR A 97 -4.45 -8.38 4.21
N PRO A 98 -4.17 -9.64 3.85
CA PRO A 98 -2.81 -10.16 3.92
C PRO A 98 -1.85 -9.47 2.94
N ALA A 99 -2.32 -9.00 1.77
CA ALA A 99 -1.49 -8.22 0.85
C ALA A 99 -1.06 -6.88 1.45
N ILE A 100 -1.99 -6.12 2.02
CA ILE A 100 -1.67 -4.86 2.70
C ILE A 100 -0.74 -5.13 3.89
N ALA A 101 -1.00 -6.17 4.69
CA ALA A 101 -0.13 -6.55 5.79
C ALA A 101 1.29 -6.89 5.31
N THR A 102 1.43 -7.67 4.23
CA THR A 102 2.73 -8.00 3.61
C THR A 102 3.46 -6.73 3.14
N ILE A 103 2.77 -5.83 2.45
CA ILE A 103 3.32 -4.55 1.96
C ILE A 103 3.84 -3.71 3.13
N LEU A 104 3.04 -3.58 4.18
CA LEU A 104 3.33 -2.68 5.29
C LEU A 104 4.27 -3.27 6.33
N THR A 105 4.41 -4.59 6.41
CA THR A 105 5.33 -5.22 7.36
C THR A 105 6.64 -5.68 6.73
N GLY A 106 6.64 -5.90 5.40
CA GLY A 106 7.79 -6.49 4.71
C GLY A 106 8.00 -7.96 5.05
N MET A 107 6.96 -8.62 5.56
CA MET A 107 6.97 -10.02 5.97
C MET A 107 6.00 -10.83 5.11
N HIS A 108 6.25 -12.11 4.94
CA HIS A 108 5.28 -13.04 4.36
C HIS A 108 4.11 -13.30 5.33
N PRO A 109 2.94 -13.76 4.85
CA PRO A 109 1.80 -14.11 5.72
C PRO A 109 2.13 -15.12 6.81
N GLU A 110 3.02 -16.07 6.53
CA GLU A 110 3.49 -17.06 7.49
C GLU A 110 4.31 -16.41 8.61
N SER A 111 4.97 -15.30 8.31
CA SER A 111 5.71 -14.51 9.29
C SER A 111 4.77 -13.57 10.04
N HIS A 112 4.02 -12.70 9.36
CA HIS A 112 3.18 -11.70 10.03
C HIS A 112 1.88 -12.24 10.64
N LYS A 113 1.42 -13.43 10.24
CA LYS A 113 0.22 -14.12 10.76
C LYS A 113 -1.10 -13.36 10.61
N ILE A 114 -1.17 -12.41 9.68
CA ILE A 114 -2.38 -11.60 9.43
C ILE A 114 -3.06 -12.14 8.18
N PHE A 115 -4.13 -12.91 8.35
CA PHE A 115 -4.93 -13.44 7.23
C PHE A 115 -6.29 -12.77 7.13
N THR A 116 -6.76 -12.22 8.25
CA THR A 116 -8.06 -11.57 8.42
C THR A 116 -7.93 -10.22 9.13
N MET A 117 -9.01 -9.45 9.13
CA MET A 117 -9.09 -8.19 9.87
C MET A 117 -8.92 -8.40 11.38
N THR A 118 -9.50 -9.47 11.94
CA THR A 118 -9.38 -9.82 13.36
C THR A 118 -7.92 -10.06 13.75
N ASP A 119 -7.15 -10.74 12.88
CA ASP A 119 -5.72 -10.95 13.12
C ASP A 119 -4.96 -9.63 13.15
N THR A 120 -5.40 -8.64 12.37
CA THR A 120 -4.78 -7.31 12.33
C THR A 120 -4.93 -6.59 13.68
N GLU A 121 -6.13 -6.64 14.27
CA GLU A 121 -6.41 -6.03 15.58
C GLU A 121 -5.57 -6.67 16.70
N GLN A 122 -5.37 -7.98 16.63
CA GLN A 122 -4.66 -8.76 17.64
C GLN A 122 -3.14 -8.77 17.45
N SER A 123 -2.65 -8.45 16.25
CA SER A 123 -1.22 -8.51 15.93
C SER A 123 -0.38 -7.56 16.79
N GLU A 124 0.69 -8.07 17.40
CA GLU A 124 1.70 -7.26 18.08
C GLU A 124 2.78 -6.72 17.13
N LYS A 125 2.74 -7.14 15.86
CA LYS A 125 3.72 -6.72 14.85
C LYS A 125 3.37 -5.34 14.33
N LEU A 126 4.26 -4.39 14.60
CA LEU A 126 4.15 -3.04 14.07
C LEU A 126 4.41 -3.03 12.57
N SER A 127 3.53 -2.37 11.84
CA SER A 127 3.74 -1.99 10.43
C SER A 127 4.81 -0.90 10.31
N ILE A 128 5.33 -0.72 9.09
CA ILE A 128 6.31 0.31 8.77
C ILE A 128 5.83 1.71 9.12
N ILE A 129 4.52 1.95 9.02
CA ILE A 129 3.92 3.24 9.35
C ILE A 129 3.88 3.48 10.87
N GLU A 130 3.57 2.45 11.66
CA GLU A 130 3.61 2.54 13.11
C GLU A 130 5.07 2.69 13.60
N LEU A 131 6.00 1.91 13.02
CA LEU A 131 7.43 2.01 13.32
C LEU A 131 8.03 3.37 12.94
N ALA A 132 7.56 3.99 11.87
CA ALA A 132 7.96 5.34 11.50
C ALA A 132 7.50 6.34 12.58
N SER A 133 6.23 6.24 13.02
CA SER A 133 5.71 7.07 14.11
C SER A 133 6.46 6.91 15.42
N THR A 134 6.83 5.69 15.83
CA THR A 134 7.60 5.47 17.08
C THR A 134 9.02 6.01 17.00
N GLN A 135 9.56 6.18 15.79
CA GLN A 135 10.89 6.73 15.52
C GLN A 135 10.86 8.24 15.17
N GLY A 136 9.75 8.92 15.46
CA GLY A 136 9.64 10.38 15.34
C GLY A 136 9.21 10.89 13.96
N ILE A 137 8.83 10.02 13.03
CA ILE A 137 8.28 10.42 11.73
C ILE A 137 6.77 10.65 11.85
N THR A 138 6.30 11.86 11.54
CA THR A 138 4.85 12.13 11.55
C THR A 138 4.19 11.33 10.43
N SER A 139 3.39 10.32 10.80
CA SER A 139 2.85 9.37 9.84
C SER A 139 1.32 9.35 9.83
N ALA A 140 0.72 9.06 8.66
CA ALA A 140 -0.72 9.03 8.48
C ALA A 140 -1.20 7.86 7.62
N ILE A 141 -2.28 7.20 8.05
CA ILE A 141 -2.94 6.12 7.32
C ILE A 141 -4.34 6.58 6.90
N ILE A 142 -4.66 6.40 5.61
CA ILE A 142 -5.96 6.72 5.01
C ILE A 142 -6.48 5.45 4.34
N MET A 143 -7.52 4.86 4.91
CA MET A 143 -8.14 3.65 4.36
C MET A 143 -9.57 3.52 4.88
N ASP A 144 -10.25 2.41 4.59
CA ASP A 144 -11.58 2.17 5.14
C ASP A 144 -11.60 2.30 6.68
N GLU A 145 -12.75 2.71 7.23
CA GLU A 145 -12.87 2.96 8.67
C GLU A 145 -12.43 1.81 9.56
N LYS A 146 -12.67 0.55 9.15
CA LYS A 146 -12.27 -0.61 9.96
C LYS A 146 -10.77 -0.84 9.87
N GLY A 147 -10.19 -0.77 8.66
CA GLY A 147 -8.74 -0.81 8.45
C GLY A 147 -7.99 0.25 9.24
N ALA A 148 -8.41 1.51 9.15
CA ALA A 148 -7.73 2.62 9.82
C ALA A 148 -7.70 2.45 11.34
N ARG A 149 -8.75 1.87 11.94
CA ARG A 149 -8.84 1.63 13.39
C ARG A 149 -7.84 0.58 13.91
N CYS A 150 -7.35 -0.32 13.06
CA CYS A 150 -6.43 -1.38 13.46
C CYS A 150 -5.02 -0.86 13.78
N PHE A 151 -4.66 0.33 13.29
CA PHE A 151 -3.34 0.91 13.51
C PHE A 151 -3.23 1.47 14.94
N LYS A 152 -2.16 1.06 15.61
CA LYS A 152 -1.78 1.46 16.96
C LYS A 152 -0.92 2.73 16.90
N GLU A 153 -0.46 3.20 18.05
CA GLU A 153 0.49 4.31 18.18
C GLU A 153 0.00 5.69 17.69
N ASN A 154 0.93 6.66 17.74
CA ASN A 154 0.78 8.06 17.31
C ASN A 154 0.71 8.21 15.77
N VAL A 155 -0.05 7.35 15.10
CA VAL A 155 -0.36 7.46 13.67
C VAL A 155 -1.63 8.30 13.51
N ILE A 156 -1.62 9.25 12.57
CA ILE A 156 -2.82 9.98 12.19
C ILE A 156 -3.72 9.03 11.39
N LYS A 157 -4.86 8.64 11.97
CA LYS A 157 -5.80 7.69 11.38
C LYS A 157 -6.97 8.43 10.75
N ILE A 158 -7.18 8.22 9.45
CA ILE A 158 -8.33 8.76 8.73
C ILE A 158 -9.10 7.59 8.12
N GLY A 159 -10.24 7.29 8.73
CA GLY A 159 -11.20 6.32 8.20
C GLY A 159 -12.05 6.94 7.10
N VAL A 160 -12.07 6.30 5.94
CA VAL A 160 -12.89 6.68 4.79
C VAL A 160 -14.16 5.85 4.82
N ALA A 161 -15.29 6.54 4.74
CA ALA A 161 -16.61 5.92 4.76
C ALA A 161 -16.78 4.93 3.59
N ASP A 162 -17.64 3.93 3.79
CA ASP A 162 -17.88 2.91 2.77
C ASP A 162 -18.55 3.49 1.51
N ASN A 163 -19.34 4.57 1.66
CA ASN A 163 -20.03 5.23 0.57
C ASN A 163 -19.12 6.11 -0.34
N ASP A 164 -17.82 6.25 -0.05
CA ASP A 164 -16.87 6.96 -0.91
C ASP A 164 -16.47 6.11 -2.13
N TYR A 165 -17.41 5.85 -3.04
CA TYR A 165 -17.24 4.90 -4.15
C TYR A 165 -16.11 5.23 -5.12
N ASN A 166 -15.72 6.51 -5.20
CA ASN A 166 -14.72 7.00 -6.13
C ASN A 166 -13.41 7.38 -5.43
N ASP A 167 -13.24 7.14 -4.13
CA ASP A 167 -12.06 7.55 -3.34
C ASP A 167 -11.85 9.07 -3.24
N ASN A 168 -12.91 9.89 -3.42
CA ASN A 168 -12.79 11.35 -3.37
C ASN A 168 -12.41 11.86 -1.97
N ASP A 169 -13.00 11.27 -0.93
CA ASP A 169 -12.71 11.64 0.45
C ASP A 169 -11.34 11.12 0.88
N ALA A 170 -10.94 9.93 0.38
CA ALA A 170 -9.58 9.42 0.56
C ALA A 170 -8.53 10.38 -0.02
N VAL A 171 -8.71 10.85 -1.26
CA VAL A 171 -7.78 11.79 -1.90
C VAL A 171 -7.74 13.14 -1.19
N ARG A 172 -8.90 13.68 -0.81
CA ARG A 172 -8.95 14.93 -0.02
C ARG A 172 -8.19 14.77 1.30
N ALA A 173 -8.35 13.63 1.97
CA ALA A 173 -7.64 13.34 3.22
C ALA A 173 -6.11 13.24 3.01
N VAL A 174 -5.64 12.62 1.93
CA VAL A 174 -4.21 12.57 1.58
C VAL A 174 -3.64 13.97 1.41
N ILE A 175 -4.31 14.83 0.63
CA ILE A 175 -3.88 16.21 0.38
C ILE A 175 -3.84 17.00 1.68
N GLU A 176 -4.91 16.96 2.48
CA GLU A 176 -4.96 17.71 3.74
C GLU A 176 -3.91 17.25 4.75
N VAL A 177 -3.70 15.94 4.89
CA VAL A 177 -2.73 15.42 5.86
C VAL A 177 -1.28 15.62 5.41
N SER A 178 -1.03 15.74 4.09
CA SER A 178 0.30 16.04 3.54
C SER A 178 0.91 17.33 4.08
N LYS A 179 0.09 18.29 4.48
CA LYS A 179 0.53 19.56 5.09
C LYS A 179 1.26 19.37 6.43
N ARG A 180 1.11 18.22 7.08
CA ARG A 180 1.70 17.94 8.41
C ARG A 180 2.36 16.57 8.56
N ALA A 181 2.04 15.59 7.73
CA ALA A 181 2.64 14.26 7.77
C ALA A 181 3.80 14.13 6.77
N ASN A 182 4.87 13.44 7.19
CA ASN A 182 6.04 13.13 6.38
C ASN A 182 5.93 11.78 5.67
N PHE A 183 5.20 10.82 6.26
CA PHE A 183 4.95 9.52 5.64
C PHE A 183 3.46 9.21 5.63
N ILE A 184 2.90 9.00 4.44
CA ILE A 184 1.48 8.76 4.24
C ILE A 184 1.30 7.43 3.54
N THR A 185 0.40 6.59 4.05
CA THR A 185 -0.10 5.42 3.33
C THR A 185 -1.58 5.64 3.04
N ALA A 186 -2.01 5.45 1.79
CA ALA A 186 -3.42 5.53 1.43
C ALA A 186 -3.86 4.34 0.59
N HIS A 187 -5.07 3.83 0.87
CA HIS A 187 -5.70 2.73 0.15
C HIS A 187 -6.83 3.27 -0.73
N LEU A 188 -6.71 3.08 -2.04
CA LEU A 188 -7.69 3.50 -3.05
C LEU A 188 -8.45 2.27 -3.56
N ARG A 189 -9.77 2.26 -3.46
CA ARG A 189 -10.63 1.09 -3.69
C ARG A 189 -11.45 1.19 -4.98
N VAL A 190 -11.39 2.31 -5.70
CA VAL A 190 -12.25 2.60 -6.86
C VAL A 190 -12.19 1.50 -7.91
N LEU A 191 -11.02 0.93 -8.17
CA LEU A 191 -10.87 -0.08 -9.21
C LEU A 191 -11.48 -1.43 -8.80
N ASP A 192 -11.17 -1.93 -7.61
CA ASP A 192 -11.78 -3.13 -7.03
C ASP A 192 -13.31 -3.02 -6.93
N ARG A 193 -13.82 -1.87 -6.47
CA ARG A 193 -15.27 -1.59 -6.41
C ARG A 193 -15.95 -1.68 -7.77
N PHE A 194 -15.28 -1.23 -8.84
CA PHE A 194 -15.80 -1.36 -10.19
C PHE A 194 -15.81 -2.82 -10.68
N TYR A 195 -14.80 -3.62 -10.34
CA TYR A 195 -14.79 -5.05 -10.65
C TYR A 195 -15.92 -5.80 -9.94
N HIS A 196 -16.17 -5.52 -8.67
CA HIS A 196 -17.29 -6.10 -7.92
C HIS A 196 -18.66 -5.76 -8.54
N GLN A 197 -18.77 -4.62 -9.21
CA GLN A 197 -19.97 -4.22 -9.92
C GLN A 197 -20.03 -4.74 -11.37
N SER A 198 -19.10 -5.63 -11.78
CA SER A 198 -18.95 -6.14 -13.15
C SER A 198 -18.85 -5.03 -14.21
N LYS A 199 -18.29 -3.87 -13.84
CA LYS A 199 -18.12 -2.72 -14.72
C LYS A 199 -16.76 -2.81 -15.42
N LYS A 200 -16.68 -2.21 -16.62
CA LYS A 200 -15.41 -2.04 -17.33
C LYS A 200 -14.47 -1.11 -16.53
N PRO A 201 -13.16 -1.41 -16.46
CA PRO A 201 -12.22 -0.65 -15.64
C PRO A 201 -11.96 0.77 -16.17
N ASP A 202 -12.27 1.07 -17.44
CA ASP A 202 -11.94 2.33 -18.11
C ASP A 202 -12.37 3.59 -17.32
N LYS A 203 -13.57 3.57 -16.72
CA LYS A 203 -14.05 4.69 -15.92
C LYS A 203 -13.30 4.80 -14.58
N ALA A 204 -13.01 3.67 -13.93
CA ALA A 204 -12.23 3.65 -12.69
C ALA A 204 -10.79 4.11 -12.92
N ILE A 205 -10.17 3.72 -14.05
CA ILE A 205 -8.83 4.16 -14.46
C ILE A 205 -8.78 5.67 -14.68
N LYS A 206 -9.80 6.25 -15.33
CA LYS A 206 -9.88 7.71 -15.49
C LYS A 206 -9.97 8.43 -14.15
N ILE A 207 -10.79 7.92 -13.23
CA ILE A 207 -10.90 8.47 -11.87
C ILE A 207 -9.55 8.37 -11.14
N LEU A 208 -8.92 7.19 -11.16
CA LEU A 208 -7.62 6.95 -10.54
C LEU A 208 -6.50 7.83 -11.14
N SER A 209 -6.46 7.98 -12.46
CA SER A 209 -5.52 8.89 -13.14
C SER A 209 -5.69 10.33 -12.69
N HIS A 210 -6.93 10.80 -12.57
CA HIS A 210 -7.23 12.13 -12.05
C HIS A 210 -6.77 12.28 -10.59
N HIS A 211 -7.03 11.29 -9.75
CA HIS A 211 -6.60 11.26 -8.35
C HIS A 211 -5.08 11.31 -8.18
N ILE A 212 -4.34 10.51 -8.95
CA ILE A 212 -2.87 10.52 -8.92
C ILE A 212 -2.34 11.91 -9.34
N LYS A 213 -2.95 12.52 -10.37
CA LYS A 213 -2.58 13.87 -10.81
C LYS A 213 -2.89 14.93 -9.76
N ASP A 214 -4.05 14.88 -9.13
CA ASP A 214 -4.45 15.83 -8.09
C ASP A 214 -3.54 15.74 -6.86
N ILE A 215 -3.22 14.51 -6.43
CA ILE A 215 -2.26 14.29 -5.33
C ILE A 215 -0.88 14.85 -5.71
N THR A 216 -0.40 14.56 -6.92
CA THR A 216 0.94 15.01 -7.35
C THR A 216 0.99 16.54 -7.44
N ALA A 217 0.01 17.16 -8.07
CA ALA A 217 -0.01 18.61 -8.29
C ALA A 217 -0.13 19.44 -7.00
N GLN A 218 -0.76 18.89 -5.95
CA GLN A 218 -0.97 19.62 -4.70
C GLN A 218 0.09 19.36 -3.63
N ILE A 219 1.03 18.43 -3.89
CA ILE A 219 2.06 18.02 -2.92
C ILE A 219 3.48 18.37 -3.42
N GLU A 220 3.60 18.90 -4.63
CA GLU A 220 4.84 19.49 -5.16
C GLU A 220 5.25 20.73 -4.33
N ASP A 221 6.09 20.51 -3.32
CA ASP A 221 6.88 21.49 -2.54
C ASP A 221 8.32 20.99 -2.28
#